data_AF-A0A3D0SSV0-F1
#
_entry.id   AF-A0A3D0SSV0-F1
#
_cell.length_a   1.000
_cell.length_b   1.000
_cell.length_c   1.000
_cell.angle_alpha   90.00
_cell.angle_beta   90.00
_cell.angle_gamma   90.00
#
_symmetry.space_group_name_H-M   'P 1'
#
loop_
_entity.id
_entity.type
_entity.pdbx_description
1 polymer ?
#
loop_
_entity_poly.entity_id
_entity_poly.type
_entity_poly.pdbx_seq_one_letter_code
_entity_poly.pdbx_strand_id
1 'polypeptide(L)'
;RVRRPPNTHCVSAHPPSARLWANEHGSRGGDELNMIEGGHNYGWPEVTYSIEYWGPKISNETSRPGITDPLLVWTPSKAPSGLTFYTGDI
;
A
#
# COMPACT_ATOMS: atom_id res chain seq x y z
N ARG A 1 14.81 4.85 10.47
CA ARG A 1 13.57 4.70 11.30
C ARG A 1 12.44 4.38 10.33
N VAL A 2 11.97 3.13 10.29
CA VAL A 2 10.89 2.70 9.37
C VAL A 2 9.61 3.43 9.76
N ARG A 3 9.10 4.34 8.92
CA ARG A 3 7.77 4.91 9.10
C ARG A 3 6.81 3.98 8.38
N ARG A 4 6.14 3.13 9.15
CA ARG A 4 5.11 2.25 8.60
C ARG A 4 3.88 3.09 8.24
N PRO A 5 3.24 2.82 7.08
CA PRO A 5 1.94 3.39 6.74
C PRO A 5 0.86 2.97 7.76
N PRO A 6 -0.26 3.70 7.81
CA PRO A 6 -1.10 3.81 9.00
C PRO A 6 -1.89 2.53 9.30
N ASN A 7 -2.18 1.69 8.31
CA ASN A 7 -3.03 0.50 8.46
C ASN A 7 -2.61 -0.63 7.50
N THR A 8 -1.43 -1.21 7.72
CA THR A 8 -1.05 -2.46 7.06
C THR A 8 -1.95 -3.60 7.56
N HIS A 9 -2.74 -4.19 6.67
CA HIS A 9 -3.68 -5.26 7.03
C HIS A 9 -3.04 -6.64 6.94
N CYS A 10 -2.28 -6.90 5.88
CA CYS A 10 -1.58 -8.16 5.73
C CYS A 10 -0.18 -7.93 5.22
N VAL A 11 0.73 -8.79 5.68
CA VAL A 11 2.08 -8.93 5.15
C VAL A 11 2.27 -10.40 4.79
N SER A 12 2.66 -10.68 3.55
CA SER A 12 2.95 -12.03 3.08
C SER A 12 4.35 -12.10 2.49
N ALA A 13 5.12 -13.11 2.89
CA ALA A 13 6.43 -13.37 2.32
C ALA A 13 6.25 -14.32 1.12
N HIS A 14 6.76 -13.93 -0.05
CA HIS A 14 6.84 -14.85 -1.19
C HIS A 14 8.00 -15.84 -0.93
N PRO A 15 7.73 -17.13 -0.67
CA PRO A 15 8.76 -18.04 -0.14
C PRO A 15 10.00 -18.21 -1.06
N PRO A 16 9.87 -18.31 -2.40
CA PRO A 16 11.04 -18.44 -3.28
C PRO A 16 11.93 -17.20 -3.38
N SER A 17 11.38 -15.99 -3.21
CA SER A 17 12.14 -14.75 -3.42
C SER A 17 12.44 -13.97 -2.14
N ALA A 18 11.95 -14.44 -0.99
CA ALA A 18 12.04 -13.75 0.30
C ALA A 18 11.54 -12.29 0.28
N ARG A 19 10.73 -11.91 -0.72
CA ARG A 19 10.14 -10.58 -0.83
C ARG A 19 8.92 -10.48 0.07
N LEU A 20 8.82 -9.39 0.81
CA LEU A 20 7.66 -9.07 1.63
C LEU A 20 6.69 -8.23 0.81
N TRP A 21 5.43 -8.59 0.85
CA TRP A 21 4.35 -7.87 0.20
C TRP A 21 3.35 -7.47 1.26
N ALA A 22 2.87 -6.23 1.21
CA ALA A 22 1.87 -5.72 2.12
C ALA A 22 0.70 -5.16 1.34
N ASN A 23 -0.52 -5.43 1.80
CA ASN A 23 -1.67 -4.68 1.36
C ASN A 23 -2.17 -3.77 2.49
N GLU A 24 -2.65 -2.60 2.10
CA GLU A 24 -2.89 -1.49 3.01
C GLU A 24 -4.21 -0.85 2.67
N HIS A 25 -5.02 -0.56 3.68
CA HIS A 25 -6.32 0.06 3.49
C HIS A 25 -6.13 1.58 3.50
N GLY A 26 -6.60 2.23 2.43
CA GLY A 26 -6.71 3.68 2.39
C GLY A 26 -7.82 4.19 3.32
N SER A 27 -8.12 5.48 3.26
CA SER A 27 -9.34 6.00 3.91
C SER A 27 -10.57 5.65 3.05
N ARG A 28 -11.05 6.60 2.23
CA ARG A 28 -12.14 6.32 1.27
C ARG A 28 -11.54 6.07 -0.12
N GLY A 29 -11.11 4.85 -0.37
CA GLY A 29 -10.30 4.52 -1.55
C GLY A 29 -8.81 4.76 -1.32
N GLY A 30 -7.99 4.36 -2.28
CA GLY A 30 -6.53 4.41 -2.13
C GLY A 30 -5.98 3.28 -1.28
N ASP A 31 -6.59 2.08 -1.37
CA ASP A 31 -5.93 0.88 -0.85
C ASP A 31 -4.73 0.57 -1.74
N GLU A 32 -3.67 0.03 -1.16
CA GLU A 32 -2.40 -0.13 -1.85
C GLU A 32 -1.84 -1.55 -1.71
N LEU A 33 -1.14 -2.02 -2.74
CA LEU A 33 -0.23 -3.16 -2.67
C LEU A 33 1.20 -2.64 -2.76
N ASN A 34 1.98 -2.92 -1.73
CA ASN A 34 3.36 -2.48 -1.58
C ASN A 34 4.31 -3.69 -1.50
N MET A 35 5.47 -3.61 -2.15
CA MET A 35 6.59 -4.51 -1.88
C MET A 35 7.46 -3.86 -0.79
N ILE A 36 7.58 -4.53 0.34
CA ILE A 36 8.19 -4.00 1.54
C ILE A 36 9.70 -4.23 1.53
N GLU A 37 10.45 -3.13 1.57
CA GLU A 37 11.90 -3.08 1.61
C GLU A 37 12.36 -2.31 2.86
N GLY A 38 13.40 -2.83 3.51
CA GLY A 38 13.89 -2.28 4.76
C GLY A 38 14.43 -0.85 4.58
N GLY A 39 13.87 0.09 5.33
CA GLY A 39 14.35 1.48 5.36
C GLY A 39 13.62 2.45 4.41
N HIS A 40 12.65 1.97 3.64
CA HIS A 40 11.88 2.79 2.71
C HIS A 40 10.71 3.52 3.41
N ASN A 41 10.24 4.60 2.78
CA ASN A 41 9.07 5.38 3.18
C ASN A 41 8.00 5.25 2.10
N TYR A 42 6.77 4.91 2.50
CA TYR A 42 5.65 4.62 1.60
C TYR A 42 4.61 5.75 1.56
N GLY A 43 5.00 6.96 1.97
CA GLY A 43 4.25 8.15 1.57
C GLY A 43 3.28 8.71 2.58
N TRP A 44 2.55 7.86 3.30
CA TRP A 44 1.48 8.34 4.17
C TRP A 44 1.96 9.23 5.35
N PRO A 45 1.24 10.32 5.68
CA PRO A 45 0.10 10.92 4.97
C PRO A 45 0.52 11.96 3.90
N GLU A 46 1.83 12.17 3.72
CA GLU A 46 2.37 13.24 2.88
C GLU A 46 2.03 13.07 1.40
N VAL A 47 2.02 11.83 0.91
CA VAL A 47 1.46 11.46 -0.39
C VAL A 47 0.54 10.27 -0.22
N THR A 48 -0.60 10.29 -0.90
CA THR A 48 -1.57 9.20 -0.84
C THR A 48 -2.61 9.33 -1.95
N TYR A 49 -3.16 8.19 -2.36
CA TYR A 49 -4.33 8.12 -3.23
C TYR A 49 -5.66 8.20 -2.46
N SER A 50 -5.62 8.26 -1.12
CA SER A 50 -6.81 8.32 -0.28
C SER A 50 -7.49 9.69 -0.28
N ILE A 51 -8.81 9.66 -0.18
CA ILE A 51 -9.63 10.81 0.21
C ILE A 51 -10.17 10.60 1.63
N GLU A 52 -10.35 11.69 2.37
CA GLU A 52 -11.05 11.70 3.64
C GLU A 52 -12.47 11.15 3.46
N TYR A 53 -12.97 10.43 4.46
CA TYR A 53 -14.32 9.85 4.40
C TYR A 53 -15.40 10.91 4.14
N TRP A 54 -15.21 12.11 4.67
CA TRP A 54 -16.11 13.25 4.52
C TRP A 54 -15.93 14.05 3.22
N GLY A 55 -14.93 13.73 2.38
CA GLY A 55 -14.86 14.18 0.99
C GLY A 55 -13.50 14.67 0.49
N PRO A 56 -12.77 15.55 1.20
CA PRO A 56 -11.56 16.16 0.65
C PRO A 56 -10.41 15.18 0.47
N LYS A 57 -9.42 15.57 -0.34
CA LYS A 57 -8.17 14.83 -0.46
C LYS A 57 -7.36 14.93 0.82
N ILE A 58 -6.67 13.86 1.18
CA ILE A 58 -5.74 13.82 2.33
C ILE A 58 -4.42 14.48 1.95
N SER A 59 -3.96 14.26 0.71
CA SER A 59 -2.84 14.99 0.12
C SER A 59 -3.17 15.44 -1.30
N ASN A 60 -2.53 16.53 -1.73
CA ASN A 60 -2.56 16.99 -3.12
C ASN A 60 -1.56 16.22 -4.01
N GLU A 61 -0.72 15.39 -3.41
CA GLU A 61 0.36 14.68 -4.08
C GLU A 61 0.22 13.17 -3.87
N THR A 62 0.58 12.39 -4.90
CA THR A 62 0.54 10.93 -4.87
C THR A 62 1.92 10.29 -4.95
N SER A 63 2.97 11.09 -5.16
CA SER A 63 4.37 10.67 -5.19
C SER A 63 5.29 11.87 -4.93
N ARG A 64 6.47 11.63 -4.36
CA ARG A 64 7.51 12.63 -4.06
C ARG A 64 8.91 11.98 -4.11
N PRO A 65 9.98 12.74 -4.40
CA PRO A 65 11.34 12.21 -4.28
C PRO A 65 11.62 11.61 -2.90
N GLY A 66 12.20 10.41 -2.88
CA GLY A 66 12.50 9.68 -1.64
C GLY A 66 11.33 8.91 -1.05
N ILE A 67 10.20 8.83 -1.75
CA ILE A 67 9.06 7.99 -1.38
C ILE A 67 8.95 6.83 -2.37
N THR A 68 8.67 5.64 -1.85
CA THR A 68 8.40 4.44 -2.63
C THR A 68 6.92 4.40 -2.98
N ASP A 69 6.63 4.41 -4.28
CA ASP A 69 5.27 4.35 -4.80
C ASP A 69 4.69 2.93 -4.69
N PRO A 70 3.36 2.79 -4.55
CA PRO A 70 2.69 1.50 -4.52
C PRO A 70 2.71 0.82 -5.89
N LEU A 71 2.72 -0.52 -5.87
CA LEU A 71 2.67 -1.33 -7.08
C LEU A 71 1.28 -1.39 -7.70
N LEU A 72 0.26 -1.30 -6.85
CA LEU A 72 -1.14 -1.23 -7.26
C LEU A 72 -1.92 -0.38 -6.28
N VAL A 73 -2.87 0.38 -6.81
CA VAL A 73 -3.81 1.18 -6.04
C VAL A 73 -5.23 0.80 -6.43
N TRP A 74 -6.10 0.58 -5.45
CA TRP A 74 -7.51 0.30 -5.69
C TRP A 74 -8.40 1.52 -5.40
N THR A 75 -9.21 1.89 -6.38
CA THR A 75 -10.25 2.91 -6.27
C THR A 75 -11.53 2.45 -6.99
N PRO A 76 -12.70 2.40 -6.30
CA PRO A 76 -12.91 2.62 -4.87
C PRO A 76 -12.23 1.52 -4.02
N SER A 77 -12.12 1.76 -2.71
CA SER A 77 -11.51 0.82 -1.75
C SER A 77 -12.15 -0.57 -1.88
N LYS A 78 -11.30 -1.61 -1.84
CA LYS A 78 -11.69 -3.02 -1.89
C LYS A 78 -11.55 -3.71 -0.53
N ALA A 79 -10.79 -3.10 0.38
CA ALA A 79 -10.45 -3.61 1.70
C ALA A 79 -9.93 -5.07 1.67
N PRO A 80 -8.90 -5.39 0.86
CA PRO A 80 -8.36 -6.75 0.81
C PRO A 80 -7.88 -7.17 2.22
N SER A 81 -8.32 -8.34 2.67
CA SER A 81 -8.03 -8.89 4.00
C SER A 81 -7.03 -10.05 4.00
N GLY A 82 -6.50 -10.40 2.83
CA GLY A 82 -5.51 -11.45 2.66
C GLY A 82 -4.81 -11.36 1.32
N LEU A 83 -3.56 -11.85 1.27
CA LEU A 83 -2.75 -11.96 0.06
C LEU A 83 -2.28 -13.39 -0.09
N THR A 84 -2.54 -14.00 -1.25
CA THR A 84 -2.05 -15.32 -1.61
C THR A 84 -1.28 -15.27 -2.93
N PHE A 85 -0.28 -16.13 -3.07
CA PHE A 85 0.45 -16.31 -4.32
C PHE A 85 -0.13 -17.51 -5.05
N TYR A 86 -0.63 -17.30 -6.27
CA TYR A 86 -1.08 -18.37 -7.16
C TYR A 86 0.04 -18.72 -8.15
N THR A 87 0.45 -19.99 -8.19
CA THR A 87 1.54 -20.49 -9.04
C THR A 87 1.09 -21.60 -10.00
N GLY A 88 -0.22 -21.74 -10.23
CA GLY A 88 -0.74 -22.69 -11.22
C GLY A 88 -0.67 -22.11 -12.63
N ASP A 89 -0.72 -22.99 -13.63
CA ASP A 89 -0.87 -22.59 -15.03
C ASP A 89 -2.31 -22.07 -15.28
N ILE A 90 -2.47 -21.14 -16.23
CA ILE A 90 -3.74 -20.51 -16.62
C ILE A 90 -4.22 -21.12 -17.94
#